data_AF-A0A3B8L3J3-F1
#
_entry.id   AF-A0A3B8L3J3-F1
#
_cell.length_a   1.000
_cell.length_b   1.000
_cell.length_c   1.000
_cell.angle_alpha   90.00
_cell.angle_beta   90.00
_cell.angle_gamma   90.00
#
_symmetry.space_group_name_H-M   'P 1'
#
loop_
_entity.id
_entity.type
_entity.pdbx_description
1 polymer ?
#
loop_
_entity_poly.entity_id
_entity_poly.type
_entity_poly.pdbx_seq_one_letter_code
_entity_poly.pdbx_strand_id
1 'polypeptide(L)' 'MASLGRHLLVEMWGCDSRIDDVDLVERAIDEAVVAIGATLVQSHVHRYSPQGVTGLAV' A
#
# COMPACT_ATOMS: atom_id res chain seq x y z
N MET A 1 -29.64 -5.89 0.69
CA MET A 1 -28.99 -4.72 1.32
C MET A 1 -27.58 -4.64 0.77
N ALA A 2 -27.12 -3.46 0.34
CA ALA A 2 -25.74 -3.30 -0.14
C ALA A 2 -24.78 -3.08 1.05
N SER A 3 -23.53 -3.50 0.94
CA SER A 3 -22.51 -3.27 1.97
C SER A 3 -22.08 -1.80 2.01
N LEU A 4 -21.64 -1.33 3.19
CA LEU A 4 -21.10 0.03 3.37
C LEU A 4 -19.71 0.21 2.75
N GLY A 5 -19.00 -0.90 2.50
CA GLY A 5 -17.64 -0.87 1.96
C GLY A 5 -17.25 -2.20 1.31
N ARG A 6 -16.04 -2.21 0.74
CA ARG A 6 -15.39 -3.38 0.16
C ARG A 6 -14.02 -3.53 0.82
N HIS A 7 -13.71 -4.72 1.32
CA HIS A 7 -12.42 -5.06 1.90
C HIS A 7 -11.82 -6.20 1.08
N LEU A 8 -10.64 -5.97 0.51
CA LEU A 8 -9.89 -6.95 -0.27
C LEU A 8 -8.62 -7.33 0.49
N LEU A 9 -8.40 -8.63 0.63
CA LEU A 9 -7.17 -9.21 1.17
C LEU A 9 -6.46 -9.92 0.01
N VAL A 10 -5.20 -9.57 -0.22
CA VAL A 10 -4.42 -10.06 -1.36
C VAL A 10 -3.05 -10.51 -0.86
N GLU A 11 -2.63 -11.70 -1.27
CA GLU A 11 -1.28 -12.21 -1.06
C GLU A 11 -0.54 -12.24 -2.41
N MET A 12 0.63 -11.62 -2.46
CA MET A 12 1.46 -11.54 -3.67
C MET A 12 2.75 -12.33 -3.46
N TRP A 13 3.07 -13.20 -4.40
CA TRP A 13 4.22 -14.12 -4.33
C TRP A 13 5.15 -13.86 -5.51
N GLY A 14 6.46 -14.08 -5.32
CA GLY A 14 7.45 -13.87 -6.38
C GLY A 14 7.68 -12.40 -6.75
N CYS A 15 7.36 -11.49 -5.82
CA CYS A 15 7.64 -10.06 -6.00
C CYS A 15 9.15 -9.81 -6.13
N ASP A 16 9.49 -8.80 -6.92
CA ASP A 16 10.84 -8.27 -7.04
C ASP A 16 11.37 -7.81 -5.67
N SER A 17 12.67 -7.95 -5.42
CA SER A 17 13.31 -7.53 -4.15
C SER A 17 13.14 -6.04 -3.85
N ARG A 18 12.80 -5.22 -4.85
CA ARG A 18 12.48 -3.79 -4.70
C ARG A 18 11.26 -3.51 -3.81
N ILE A 19 10.50 -4.51 -3.37
CA ILE A 19 9.50 -4.32 -2.31
C ILE A 19 10.08 -3.82 -0.99
N ASP A 20 11.41 -3.93 -0.79
CA ASP A 20 12.11 -3.35 0.37
C ASP A 20 12.50 -1.86 0.20
N ASP A 21 12.20 -1.27 -0.95
CA ASP A 21 12.43 0.15 -1.23
C ASP A 21 11.23 0.99 -0.76
N VAL A 22 11.47 1.85 0.23
CA VAL A 22 10.47 2.72 0.85
C VAL A 22 9.82 3.65 -0.16
N ASP A 23 10.63 4.29 -1.01
CA ASP A 23 10.13 5.27 -1.96
C ASP A 23 9.28 4.60 -3.04
N LEU A 24 9.60 3.33 -3.38
CA LEU A 24 8.79 2.53 -4.29
C LEU A 24 7.45 2.16 -3.67
N VAL A 25 7.43 1.72 -2.41
CA VAL A 25 6.19 1.36 -1.73
C VAL A 25 5.29 2.57 -1.52
N GLU A 26 5.86 3.73 -1.14
CA GLU A 26 5.11 4.97 -0.98
C GLU A 26 4.43 5.40 -2.29
N ARG A 27 5.18 5.43 -3.40
CA ARG A 27 4.61 5.72 -4.73
C ARG A 27 3.53 4.74 -5.14
N ALA A 28 3.73 3.44 -4.90
CA ALA A 28 2.75 2.42 -5.26
C ALA A 28 1.42 2.59 -4.48
N ILE A 29 1.49 3.01 -3.22
CA ILE A 29 0.31 3.30 -2.40
C ILE A 29 -0.42 4.54 -2.94
N ASP A 30 0.30 5.62 -3.25
CA ASP A 30 -0.28 6.83 -3.82
C ASP A 30 -0.95 6.57 -5.17
N GLU A 31 -0.28 5.81 -6.05
CA GLU A 31 -0.83 5.36 -7.34
C GLU A 31 -2.09 4.52 -7.15
N ALA A 32 -2.13 3.64 -6.16
CA ALA A 32 -3.29 2.82 -5.85
C ALA A 32 -4.47 3.68 -5.39
N VAL A 33 -4.25 4.68 -4.53
CA VAL A 33 -5.29 5.61 -4.04
C VAL A 33 -5.88 6.40 -5.21
N VAL A 34 -5.05 6.90 -6.12
CA VAL A 34 -5.49 7.59 -7.34
C VAL A 34 -6.29 6.63 -8.25
N ALA A 35 -5.79 5.41 -8.47
CA ALA A 35 -6.43 4.44 -9.35
C ALA A 35 -7.83 4.02 -8.88
N ILE A 36 -8.07 3.94 -7.56
CA ILE A 36 -9.38 3.62 -7.00
C ILE A 36 -10.30 4.83 -6.84
N GLY A 37 -9.79 6.05 -7.08
CA GLY A 37 -10.53 7.29 -6.92
C GLY A 37 -10.87 7.62 -5.46
N ALA A 38 -10.05 7.19 -4.52
CA ALA A 38 -10.21 7.51 -3.10
C ALA A 38 -9.61 8.89 -2.77
N THR A 39 -10.13 9.53 -1.72
CA THR A 39 -9.55 10.76 -1.17
C THR A 39 -8.49 10.37 -0.14
N LEU A 40 -7.24 10.73 -0.39
CA LEU A 40 -6.16 10.54 0.59
C LEU A 40 -6.31 11.55 1.74
N VAL A 41 -6.46 11.05 2.96
CA VAL A 41 -6.39 11.82 4.20
C VAL A 41 -4.95 11.90 4.69
N GLN A 42 -4.26 10.75 4.74
CA GLN A 42 -2.86 10.67 5.17
C GLN A 42 -2.20 9.37 4.71
N SER A 43 -0.90 9.42 4.38
CA SER A 43 -0.06 8.24 4.16
C SER A 43 1.08 8.15 5.20
N HIS A 44 1.53 6.94 5.47
CA HIS A 44 2.72 6.67 6.27
C HIS A 44 3.42 5.40 5.80
N VAL A 45 4.73 5.47 5.62
CA VAL A 45 5.55 4.31 5.27
C VAL A 45 6.68 4.16 6.27
N HIS A 46 6.86 2.92 6.74
CA HIS A 46 7.87 2.56 7.72
C HIS A 46 8.74 1.42 7.20
N ARG A 47 10.06 1.61 7.26
CA ARG A 47 11.05 0.59 6.95
C ARG A 47 11.54 -0.11 8.21
N TYR A 48 11.57 -1.43 8.16
CA TYR A 48 12.17 -2.26 9.19
C TYR A 48 13.62 -2.62 8.86
N SER A 49 14.37 -3.01 9.89
CA SER A 49 15.74 -3.51 9.77
C SER A 49 15.77 -5.03 10.01
N PRO A 50 16.52 -5.81 9.21
CA PRO A 50 17.32 -5.39 8.06
C PRO A 50 16.51 -5.19 6.76
N GLN A 51 15.27 -5.70 6.73
CA GLN A 51 14.36 -5.64 5.59
C GLN A 51 12.90 -5.64 6.06
N GLY A 52 11.99 -5.25 5.18
CA GLY A 52 10.56 -5.14 5.37
C GLY A 52 10.10 -3.69 5.30
N VAL A 53 8.94 -3.48 4.66
CA VAL A 53 8.28 -2.17 4.60
C VAL A 53 6.80 -2.36 4.93
N THR A 54 6.28 -1.54 5.84
CA THR A 54 4.84 -1.38 6.05
C THR A 54 4.44 -0.02 5.50
N GLY A 55 3.38 0.00 4.69
CA GLY A 55 2.76 1.24 4.24
C GLY A 55 1.27 1.27 4.57
N LEU A 56 0.77 2.46 4.89
CA LEU A 56 -0.62 2.75 5.21
C LEU A 56 -1.05 4.01 4.47
N ALA A 57 -2.24 3.97 3.87
CA ALA A 57 -2.95 5.16 3.41
C ALA A 57 -4.38 5.13 3.96
N VAL A 58 -4.81 6.25 4.50
CA VAL A 58 -6.16 6.51 5.03
C VAL A 58 -6.84 7.53 4.17
#